data_AF-A0AA43EJG3-F1
#
_entry.id   AF-A0AA43EJG3-F1
#
_cell.length_a   1.000
_cell.length_b   1.000
_cell.length_c   1.000
_cell.angle_alpha   90.00
_cell.angle_beta   90.00
_cell.angle_gamma   90.00
#
_symmetry.space_group_name_H-M   'P 1'
#
loop_
_entity.id
_entity.type
_entity.pdbx_description
1 polymer ?
#
loop_
_entity_poly.entity_id
_entity_poly.type
_entity_poly.pdbx_seq_one_letter_code
_entity_poly.pdbx_strand_id
1 'polypeptide(L)'
;PAVWIATLDEIAQWWEAKARNRAQFVREGDAFRVTVDACPGTTLMLCRNGMETPIDAPGLTVDSRYRPCVGVAPASHRDAIAILTDLGYIVEVGERSDGYAVHLGLLDRTDYNAIAASRRVIDESTRPLVRFGTWPRGAKSALSVTGDIDALTIWDFVARFRGL
;
A
#
# COMPACT_ATOMS: atom_id res chain seq x y z
N PRO A 1 11.49 13.39 -5.79
CA PRO A 1 10.60 12.71 -4.82
C PRO A 1 11.45 12.02 -3.75
N ALA A 2 10.97 11.87 -2.52
CA ALA A 2 11.74 11.23 -1.45
C ALA A 2 11.97 9.73 -1.72
N VAL A 3 13.19 9.27 -1.48
CA VAL A 3 13.63 7.87 -1.64
C VAL A 3 14.03 7.33 -0.26
N TRP A 4 13.50 6.17 0.12
CA TRP A 4 13.91 5.48 1.35
C TRP A 4 15.11 4.59 1.06
N ILE A 5 16.27 4.94 1.63
CA ILE A 5 17.48 4.13 1.53
C ILE A 5 17.47 3.11 2.68
N ALA A 6 17.53 1.83 2.35
CA ALA A 6 17.40 0.73 3.32
C ALA A 6 18.08 -0.56 2.82
N THR A 7 18.44 -1.43 3.74
CA THR A 7 18.86 -2.82 3.46
C THR A 7 17.67 -3.66 2.98
N LEU A 8 17.94 -4.80 2.35
CA LEU A 8 16.87 -5.74 1.96
C LEU A 8 16.09 -6.27 3.17
N ASP A 9 16.77 -6.48 4.30
CA ASP A 9 16.15 -6.93 5.54
C ASP A 9 15.17 -5.88 6.09
N GLU A 10 15.57 -4.60 6.12
CA GLU A 10 14.67 -3.50 6.51
C GLU A 10 13.45 -3.39 5.57
N ILE A 11 13.65 -3.56 4.26
CA ILE A 11 12.56 -3.58 3.29
C ILE A 11 11.61 -4.75 3.56
N ALA A 12 12.13 -5.95 3.83
CA ALA A 12 11.32 -7.12 4.15
C ALA A 12 10.50 -6.90 5.43
N GLN A 13 11.14 -6.44 6.51
CA GLN A 13 10.49 -6.10 7.78
C GLN A 13 9.41 -5.04 7.60
N TRP A 14 9.64 -4.04 6.75
CA TRP A 14 8.63 -3.03 6.41
C TRP A 14 7.39 -3.65 5.78
N TRP A 15 7.57 -4.52 4.78
CA TRP A 15 6.45 -5.19 4.12
C TRP A 15 5.66 -6.08 5.08
N GLU A 16 6.34 -6.84 5.94
CA GLU A 16 5.70 -7.67 6.96
C GLU A 16 4.90 -6.84 7.98
N ALA A 17 5.47 -5.72 8.45
CA ALA A 17 4.79 -4.84 9.39
C ALA A 17 3.59 -4.14 8.73
N LYS A 18 3.77 -3.62 7.52
CA LYS A 18 2.73 -2.92 6.76
C LYS A 18 1.56 -3.82 6.38
N ALA A 19 1.80 -5.11 6.13
CA ALA A 19 0.74 -6.09 5.84
C ALA A 19 -0.28 -6.23 6.99
N ARG A 20 0.08 -5.79 8.21
CA ARG A 20 -0.80 -5.77 9.38
C ARG A 20 -1.63 -4.49 9.50
N ASN A 21 -1.37 -3.47 8.69
CA ASN A 21 -2.11 -2.21 8.74
C ASN A 21 -3.60 -2.44 8.45
N ARG A 22 -4.46 -1.85 9.27
CA ARG A 22 -5.91 -1.90 9.13
C ARG A 22 -6.51 -0.52 9.26
N ALA A 23 -7.61 -0.30 8.56
CA ALA A 23 -8.39 0.90 8.67
C ALA A 23 -9.87 0.51 8.77
N GLN A 24 -10.62 1.30 9.53
CA GLN A 24 -12.05 1.16 9.70
C GLN A 24 -12.73 2.48 9.39
N PHE A 25 -13.88 2.40 8.73
CA PHE A 25 -14.69 3.55 8.37
C PHE A 25 -16.04 3.46 9.06
N VAL A 26 -16.30 4.43 9.94
CA VAL A 26 -17.58 4.56 10.64
C VAL A 26 -18.31 5.77 10.07
N ARG A 27 -19.55 5.58 9.62
CA ARG A 27 -20.35 6.66 9.05
C ARG A 27 -20.82 7.61 10.16
N GLU A 28 -20.60 8.90 9.96
CA GLU A 28 -21.04 9.97 10.86
C GLU A 28 -21.75 11.05 10.02
N GLY A 29 -23.08 10.96 9.93
CA GLY A 29 -23.85 11.82 9.03
C GLY A 29 -23.48 11.58 7.56
N ASP A 30 -22.98 12.63 6.91
CA ASP A 30 -22.51 12.63 5.51
C ASP A 30 -20.98 12.50 5.39
N ALA A 31 -20.30 12.15 6.47
CA ALA A 31 -18.87 11.91 6.51
C ALA A 31 -18.53 10.52 7.06
N PHE A 32 -17.27 10.12 6.93
CA PHE A 32 -16.75 8.90 7.53
C PHE A 32 -15.60 9.24 8.48
N ARG A 33 -15.73 8.85 9.74
CA ARG A 33 -14.60 8.81 10.68
C ARG A 33 -13.71 7.63 10.31
N VAL A 34 -12.43 7.91 10.14
CA VAL A 34 -11.41 6.93 9.81
C VAL A 34 -10.64 6.60 11.08
N THR A 35 -10.61 5.33 11.46
CA THR A 35 -9.75 4.81 12.53
C THR A 35 -8.72 3.89 11.91
N VAL A 36 -7.46 4.07 12.28
CA VAL A 36 -6.34 3.37 11.67
C VAL A 36 -5.49 2.72 12.74
N ASP A 37 -5.19 1.45 12.52
CA ASP A 37 -4.16 0.70 13.23
C ASP A 37 -3.04 0.43 12.22
N ALA A 38 -1.92 1.14 12.35
CA ALA A 38 -0.83 1.09 11.38
C ALA A 38 0.52 1.06 12.05
N CYS A 39 1.46 0.34 11.45
CA CYS A 39 2.83 0.27 11.93
C CYS A 39 3.53 1.63 11.86
N PRO A 40 4.51 1.91 12.76
CA PRO A 40 5.24 3.17 12.79
C PRO A 40 5.84 3.54 11.43
N GLY A 41 5.71 4.81 11.06
CA GLY A 41 6.21 5.32 9.77
C GLY A 41 5.22 5.14 8.61
N THR A 42 4.08 4.49 8.79
CA THR A 42 2.99 4.48 7.80
C THR A 42 2.46 5.89 7.58
N THR A 43 2.34 6.29 6.32
CA THR A 43 1.66 7.53 5.92
C THR A 43 0.28 7.19 5.41
N LEU A 44 -0.75 7.91 5.85
CA LEU A 44 -2.07 7.86 5.24
C LEU A 44 -2.13 8.86 4.10
N MET A 45 -2.78 8.47 3.02
CA MET A 45 -2.95 9.27 1.82
C MET A 45 -4.44 9.41 1.52
N LEU A 46 -4.86 10.64 1.23
CA LEU A 46 -6.15 10.93 0.60
C LEU A 46 -5.92 11.05 -0.90
N CYS A 47 -6.55 10.17 -1.66
CA CYS A 47 -6.56 10.17 -3.11
C CYS A 47 -7.86 10.81 -3.60
N ARG A 48 -7.76 11.85 -4.44
CA ARG A 48 -8.91 12.50 -5.07
C ARG A 48 -8.50 13.12 -6.40
N ASN A 49 -9.22 12.81 -7.48
CA ASN A 49 -8.92 13.32 -8.83
C ASN A 49 -7.47 13.03 -9.25
N GLY A 50 -6.97 11.82 -8.97
CA GLY A 50 -5.58 11.42 -9.25
C GLY A 50 -4.51 12.11 -8.41
N MET A 51 -4.86 13.03 -7.51
CA MET A 51 -3.92 13.65 -6.58
C MET A 51 -3.88 12.87 -5.27
N GLU A 52 -2.68 12.61 -4.76
CA GLU A 52 -2.47 12.02 -3.43
C GLU A 52 -1.93 13.08 -2.47
N THR A 53 -2.65 13.36 -1.39
CA THR A 53 -2.19 14.25 -0.32
C THR A 53 -2.01 13.46 0.98
N PRO A 54 -0.87 13.60 1.69
CA PRO A 54 -0.72 12.99 3.00
C PRO A 54 -1.72 13.62 3.99
N ILE A 55 -2.24 12.78 4.88
CA ILE A 55 -3.21 13.19 5.92
C ILE A 55 -2.79 12.61 7.27
N ASP A 56 -3.09 13.33 8.34
CA ASP A 56 -2.83 12.85 9.69
C ASP A 56 -3.87 11.83 10.14
N ALA A 57 -3.41 10.78 10.81
CA ALA A 57 -4.24 9.65 11.25
C ALA A 57 -5.20 9.94 12.42
N PRO A 58 -4.83 10.70 13.47
CA PRO A 58 -5.69 10.82 14.65
C PRO A 58 -6.98 11.60 14.34
N GLY A 59 -8.13 10.91 14.39
CA GLY A 59 -9.44 11.55 14.30
C GLY A 59 -9.81 12.10 12.93
N LEU A 60 -9.24 11.54 11.85
CA LEU A 60 -9.54 11.97 10.49
C LEU A 60 -11.02 11.71 10.15
N THR A 61 -11.71 12.76 9.71
CA THR A 61 -13.03 12.68 9.11
C THR A 61 -12.92 12.98 7.62
N VAL A 62 -13.49 12.11 6.78
CA VAL A 62 -13.53 12.27 5.33
C VAL A 62 -14.95 12.60 4.91
N ASP A 63 -15.16 13.82 4.40
CA ASP A 63 -16.45 14.25 3.87
C ASP A 63 -16.77 13.52 2.58
N SER A 64 -17.68 12.54 2.67
CA SER A 64 -18.07 11.70 1.55
C SER A 64 -19.34 10.94 1.86
N ARG A 65 -20.26 10.91 0.88
CA ARG A 65 -21.42 10.03 0.92
C ARG A 65 -21.05 8.56 0.74
N TYR A 66 -19.90 8.30 0.11
CA TYR A 66 -19.36 6.99 -0.22
C TYR A 66 -18.24 6.62 0.74
N ARG A 67 -18.20 5.36 1.16
CA ARG A 67 -17.13 4.84 2.01
C ARG A 67 -15.78 5.02 1.30
N PRO A 68 -14.80 5.70 1.91
CA PRO A 68 -13.57 6.12 1.23
C PRO A 68 -12.54 4.99 1.15
N CYS A 69 -12.96 3.85 0.59
CA CYS A 69 -12.14 2.66 0.35
C CYS A 69 -12.56 1.99 -0.98
N VAL A 70 -11.84 0.94 -1.36
CA VAL A 70 -12.11 0.14 -2.56
C VAL A 70 -13.03 -1.02 -2.20
N GLY A 71 -14.18 -1.11 -2.86
CA GLY A 71 -15.08 -2.26 -2.79
C GLY A 71 -14.76 -3.29 -3.87
N VAL A 72 -14.86 -4.58 -3.53
CA VAL A 72 -14.75 -5.70 -4.48
C VAL A 72 -15.87 -6.71 -4.25
N ALA A 73 -16.27 -7.42 -5.30
CA ALA A 73 -17.32 -8.42 -5.22
C ALA A 73 -16.89 -9.63 -4.36
N PRO A 74 -17.81 -10.29 -3.63
CA PRO A 74 -17.48 -11.42 -2.75
C PRO A 74 -16.78 -12.62 -3.40
N ALA A 75 -17.03 -12.85 -4.68
CA ALA A 75 -16.39 -13.93 -5.44
C ALA A 75 -14.98 -13.58 -5.97
N SER A 76 -14.42 -12.42 -5.59
CA SER A 76 -13.11 -11.96 -6.06
C SER A 76 -11.95 -12.86 -5.57
N HIS A 77 -10.95 -13.00 -6.43
CA HIS A 77 -9.74 -13.75 -6.18
C HIS A 77 -8.95 -13.14 -5.02
N ARG A 78 -8.62 -13.97 -4.02
CA ARG A 78 -7.94 -13.52 -2.79
C ARG A 78 -6.60 -12.87 -3.07
N ASP A 79 -5.81 -13.42 -3.98
CA ASP A 79 -4.50 -12.86 -4.34
C ASP A 79 -4.63 -11.48 -5.01
N ALA A 80 -5.69 -11.21 -5.78
CA ALA A 80 -5.91 -9.89 -6.36
C ALA A 80 -6.20 -8.85 -5.26
N ILE A 81 -6.99 -9.23 -4.25
CA ILE A 81 -7.23 -8.42 -3.05
C ILE A 81 -5.92 -8.19 -2.28
N ALA A 82 -5.10 -9.23 -2.13
CA ALA A 82 -3.80 -9.14 -1.44
C ALA A 82 -2.86 -8.18 -2.17
N ILE A 83 -2.73 -8.28 -3.50
CA ILE A 83 -1.90 -7.37 -4.31
C ILE A 83 -2.37 -5.92 -4.15
N LEU A 84 -3.67 -5.64 -4.21
CA LEU A 84 -4.19 -4.28 -4.00
C LEU A 84 -3.91 -3.78 -2.58
N THR A 85 -4.04 -4.66 -1.59
CA THR A 85 -3.72 -4.37 -0.18
C THR A 85 -2.24 -4.04 -0.02
N ASP A 86 -1.35 -4.79 -0.66
CA ASP A 86 0.09 -4.56 -0.68
C ASP A 86 0.44 -3.25 -1.38
N LEU A 87 -0.27 -2.86 -2.43
CA LEU A 87 -0.12 -1.54 -3.04
C LEU A 87 -0.56 -0.40 -2.10
N GLY A 88 -1.27 -0.73 -1.02
CA GLY A 88 -1.68 0.16 0.06
C GLY A 88 -3.17 0.51 0.03
N TYR A 89 -3.94 -0.02 -0.92
CA TYR A 89 -5.38 0.23 -0.96
C TYR A 89 -6.08 -0.46 0.20
N ILE A 90 -7.08 0.21 0.78
CA ILE A 90 -7.95 -0.40 1.77
C ILE A 90 -9.09 -1.05 1.00
N VAL A 91 -9.16 -2.39 1.04
CA VAL A 91 -10.11 -3.18 0.26
C VAL A 91 -11.15 -3.81 1.20
N GLU A 92 -12.42 -3.53 0.94
CA GLU A 92 -13.56 -4.17 1.60
C GLU A 92 -14.32 -5.06 0.59
N VAL A 93 -14.77 -6.21 1.06
CA VAL A 93 -15.58 -7.13 0.26
C VAL A 93 -17.06 -6.80 0.45
N GLY A 94 -17.79 -6.55 -0.62
CA GLY A 94 -19.22 -6.21 -0.56
C GLY A 94 -19.92 -6.31 -1.91
N GLU A 95 -21.24 -6.56 -1.88
CA GLU A 95 -22.09 -6.67 -3.09
C GLU A 95 -22.56 -5.30 -3.62
N ARG A 96 -22.59 -4.28 -2.75
CA ARG A 96 -23.20 -2.98 -3.05
C ARG A 96 -22.19 -2.02 -3.68
N SER A 97 -22.19 -1.96 -5.01
CA SER A 97 -21.29 -1.07 -5.76
C SER A 97 -21.49 0.42 -5.49
N ASP A 98 -22.67 0.83 -5.04
CA ASP A 98 -23.04 2.22 -4.75
C ASP A 98 -22.50 2.74 -3.41
N GLY A 99 -22.00 1.86 -2.54
CA GLY A 99 -21.55 2.22 -1.18
C GLY A 99 -20.11 2.73 -1.09
N TYR A 100 -19.30 2.56 -2.13
CA TYR A 100 -17.85 2.73 -2.09
C TYR A 100 -17.36 3.90 -2.96
N ALA A 101 -16.21 4.47 -2.58
CA ALA A 101 -15.53 5.47 -3.38
C ALA A 101 -15.12 4.91 -4.75
N VAL A 102 -14.71 3.64 -4.80
CA VAL A 102 -14.50 2.87 -6.02
C VAL A 102 -14.98 1.46 -5.77
N HIS A 103 -15.73 0.88 -6.71
CA HIS A 103 -16.06 -0.55 -6.66
C HIS A 103 -15.53 -1.22 -7.94
N LEU A 104 -14.59 -2.15 -7.78
CA LEU A 104 -13.92 -2.79 -8.93
C LEU A 104 -14.70 -3.98 -9.51
N GLY A 105 -15.78 -4.40 -8.86
CA GLY A 105 -16.54 -5.57 -9.28
C GLY A 105 -15.80 -6.86 -8.95
N LEU A 106 -15.96 -7.88 -9.79
CA LEU A 106 -15.29 -9.16 -9.64
C LEU A 106 -13.84 -9.06 -10.12
N LEU A 107 -12.88 -9.31 -9.21
CA LEU A 107 -11.48 -9.48 -9.57
C LEU A 107 -11.19 -10.97 -9.81
N ASP A 108 -11.26 -11.43 -11.04
CA ASP A 108 -11.07 -12.84 -11.41
C ASP A 108 -9.61 -13.20 -11.75
N ARG A 109 -8.76 -12.17 -11.94
CA ARG A 109 -7.40 -12.30 -12.44
C ARG A 109 -6.39 -11.55 -11.58
N THR A 110 -5.18 -12.08 -11.54
CA THR A 110 -4.06 -11.59 -10.71
C THR A 110 -2.88 -11.10 -11.53
N ASP A 111 -2.96 -11.20 -12.87
CA ASP A 111 -1.89 -10.76 -13.74
C ASP A 111 -1.75 -9.23 -13.78
N TYR A 112 -0.57 -8.78 -14.22
CA TYR A 112 -0.21 -7.38 -14.24
C TYR A 112 -1.25 -6.50 -14.94
N ASN A 113 -1.83 -6.94 -16.05
CA ASN A 113 -2.77 -6.13 -16.82
C ASN A 113 -4.10 -5.95 -16.07
N ALA A 114 -4.59 -6.99 -15.38
CA ALA A 114 -5.79 -6.91 -14.55
C ALA A 114 -5.60 -5.94 -13.37
N ILE A 115 -4.46 -6.01 -12.68
CA ILE A 115 -4.13 -5.11 -11.58
C ILE A 115 -3.93 -3.68 -12.10
N ALA A 116 -3.25 -3.49 -13.23
CA ALA A 116 -3.05 -2.18 -13.84
C ALA A 116 -4.38 -1.53 -14.26
N ALA A 117 -5.31 -2.30 -14.82
CA ALA A 117 -6.65 -1.82 -15.14
C ALA A 117 -7.42 -1.40 -13.87
N SER A 118 -7.33 -2.19 -12.80
CA SER A 118 -7.93 -1.86 -11.50
C SER A 118 -7.38 -0.54 -10.94
N ARG A 119 -6.06 -0.34 -11.00
CA ARG A 119 -5.42 0.91 -10.57
C ARG A 119 -5.88 2.11 -11.39
N ARG A 120 -6.01 1.94 -12.71
CA ARG A 120 -6.49 3.00 -13.59
C ARG A 120 -7.91 3.45 -13.20
N VAL A 121 -8.81 2.52 -12.91
CA VAL A 121 -10.16 2.84 -12.42
C VAL A 121 -10.11 3.61 -11.09
N ILE A 122 -9.19 3.24 -10.21
CA ILE A 122 -8.98 3.96 -8.95
C ILE A 122 -8.46 5.39 -9.19
N ASP A 123 -7.47 5.54 -10.06
CA ASP A 123 -6.82 6.83 -10.36
C ASP A 123 -7.78 7.80 -11.07
N GLU A 124 -8.70 7.28 -11.89
CA GLU A 124 -9.75 8.05 -12.58
C GLU A 124 -10.91 8.43 -11.64
N SER A 125 -10.96 7.90 -10.41
CA SER A 125 -12.03 8.22 -9.46
C SER A 125 -11.93 9.65 -8.93
N THR A 126 -13.06 10.35 -8.94
CA THR A 126 -13.21 11.69 -8.37
C THR A 126 -13.66 11.68 -6.90
N ARG A 127 -14.01 10.49 -6.39
CA ARG A 127 -14.46 10.29 -5.01
C ARG A 127 -13.24 10.17 -4.09
N PRO A 128 -13.30 10.75 -2.88
CA PRO A 128 -12.18 10.66 -1.93
C PRO A 128 -11.96 9.20 -1.52
N LEU A 129 -10.71 8.75 -1.63
CA LEU A 129 -10.27 7.40 -1.27
C LEU A 129 -9.11 7.51 -0.27
N VAL A 130 -9.18 6.80 0.84
CA VAL A 130 -8.06 6.68 1.78
C VAL A 130 -7.24 5.45 1.42
N ARG A 131 -5.91 5.58 1.50
CA ARG A 131 -4.98 4.45 1.34
C ARG A 131 -3.74 4.62 2.21
N PHE A 132 -3.03 3.54 2.46
CA PHE A 132 -1.69 3.56 3.05
C PHE A 132 -0.65 3.88 1.99
N GLY A 133 0.35 4.69 2.35
CA GLY A 133 1.55 4.89 1.56
C GLY A 133 2.32 3.58 1.38
N THR A 134 2.96 3.43 0.22
CA THR A 134 3.68 2.19 -0.12
C THR A 134 4.94 2.02 0.71
N TRP A 135 5.68 3.11 0.93
CA TRP A 135 6.96 3.16 1.64
C TRP A 135 6.85 4.02 2.89
N PRO A 136 7.73 3.83 3.88
CA PRO A 136 7.64 4.58 5.13
C PRO A 136 7.90 6.07 4.91
N ARG A 137 7.33 6.89 5.81
CA ARG A 137 7.55 8.34 5.89
C ARG A 137 7.25 9.07 4.57
N GLY A 138 6.25 8.61 3.84
CA GLY A 138 5.80 9.22 2.59
C GLY A 138 6.78 9.08 1.42
N ALA A 139 7.79 8.22 1.54
CA ALA A 139 8.70 7.94 0.42
C ALA A 139 7.93 7.39 -0.79
N LYS A 140 8.41 7.70 -1.99
CA LYS A 140 7.78 7.24 -3.25
C LYS A 140 8.49 6.02 -3.84
N SER A 141 9.72 5.77 -3.41
CA SER A 141 10.50 4.58 -3.77
C SER A 141 11.40 4.17 -2.61
N ALA A 142 11.86 2.92 -2.66
CA ALA A 142 12.94 2.42 -1.83
C ALA A 142 14.15 2.09 -2.71
N LEU A 143 15.35 2.28 -2.16
CA LEU A 143 16.61 1.90 -2.78
C LEU A 143 17.37 1.02 -1.79
N SER A 144 17.70 -0.19 -2.23
CA SER A 144 18.65 -1.05 -1.54
C SER A 144 19.88 -1.26 -2.39
N VAL A 145 21.04 -1.08 -1.78
CA VAL A 145 22.32 -1.42 -2.39
C VAL A 145 22.76 -2.73 -1.76
N THR A 146 22.79 -3.77 -2.58
CA THR A 146 23.29 -5.08 -2.17
C THR A 146 24.67 -5.28 -2.77
N GLY A 147 25.60 -5.75 -1.95
CA GLY A 147 26.90 -6.20 -2.41
C GLY A 147 26.85 -7.71 -2.51
N ASP A 148 27.01 -8.23 -3.71
CA ASP A 148 27.32 -9.63 -3.89
C ASP A 148 28.80 -9.84 -3.55
N ILE A 149 29.10 -10.68 -2.56
CA ILE A 149 30.48 -10.99 -2.14
C ILE A 149 30.96 -12.24 -2.90
N ASP A 150 30.66 -12.31 -4.19
CA ASP A 150 31.11 -13.39 -5.07
C ASP A 150 32.56 -13.24 -5.53
N ALA A 151 33.22 -12.12 -5.17
CA ALA A 151 34.60 -11.83 -5.56
C ALA A 151 35.65 -12.11 -4.47
N LEU A 152 35.25 -12.66 -3.30
CA LEU A 152 36.19 -13.05 -2.26
C LEU A 152 36.01 -14.53 -1.92
N THR A 153 36.91 -15.35 -2.44
CA THR A 153 37.04 -16.73 -1.99
C THR A 153 37.60 -16.74 -0.56
N ILE A 154 37.38 -17.84 0.19
CA ILE A 154 38.06 -18.07 1.47
C ILE A 154 39.59 -17.95 1.30
N TRP A 155 40.11 -18.25 0.11
CA TRP A 155 41.52 -18.09 -0.22
C TRP A 155 41.96 -16.61 -0.28
N ASP A 156 41.13 -15.72 -0.81
CA ASP A 156 41.38 -14.28 -0.79
C ASP A 156 41.43 -13.72 0.64
N PHE A 157 40.62 -14.28 1.54
CA PHE A 157 40.66 -13.93 2.97
C PHE A 157 41.94 -14.45 3.65
N VAL A 158 42.33 -15.70 3.36
CA VAL A 158 43.55 -16.32 3.91
C VAL A 158 44.83 -15.66 3.40
N ALA A 159 44.89 -15.27 2.12
CA ALA A 159 46.03 -14.56 1.54
C ALA A 159 46.24 -13.21 2.24
N ARG A 160 45.16 -12.42 2.39
CA ARG A 160 45.21 -11.13 3.10
C ARG A 160 45.60 -11.25 4.56
N PHE A 161 45.14 -12.30 5.27
CA PHE A 161 45.54 -12.53 6.67
C PHE A 161 47.01 -12.94 6.82
N ARG A 162 47.59 -13.56 5.78
CA ARG A 162 49.00 -13.95 5.73
C ARG A 162 49.94 -12.87 5.19
N GLY A 163 49.41 -11.70 4.81
CA GLY A 163 50.20 -10.59 4.27
C GLY A 163 50.71 -10.82 2.84
N LEU A 164 50.01 -11.65 2.05
CA LEU A 164 50.21 -11.82 0.60
C LEU A 164 49.21 -10.97 -0.19
#